data_AF-A0A817Y8R7-F1
#
_entry.id   AF-A0A817Y8R7-F1
#
_cell.length_a   1.000
_cell.length_b   1.000
_cell.length_c   1.000
_cell.angle_alpha   90.00
_cell.angle_beta   90.00
_cell.angle_gamma   90.00
#
_symmetry.space_group_name_H-M   'P 1'
#
loop_
_entity.id
_entity.type
_entity.pdbx_description
1 polymer ?
#
loop_
_entity_poly.entity_id
_entity_poly.type
_entity_poly.pdbx_seq_one_letter_code
_entity_poly.pdbx_strand_id
1 'polypeptide(L)'
;MAFAQFRILFKKNFLLRRRQPVLFLFELLWPLLLFCIVAIVRKTSPTQNRPACYYNPMPLPNSGTIGFLQSFLCNTNVSCRLKPFDVQTSSLRNYFPSVYDGILGLTQTEGVNTVLNNLPNLTRSVDHINNAFNDTFLLKILDGQFHIYDLFNNTNELKNVLLLTGMPNDLIDHFLNGSFNLTEIYDTFNKTINIEPFCRNDFLNHLLTVDNLTNPDIVIQALCQLNIRNLTMDINTFINQLNYNTINKYFENISQLINGPELRDKIQQLRNLENIIKELSSYADLIKNMPNMTEMARIIPRLVQIIELVQNQRDLIQLSMSSSIKPAWCSKLPRSQYSLLDRVSISSQQWFQVYRVRPNVFAIYEPYHWEETISYLVIGSKHSLLIDTGMGIGNIQQVIQSLIPSTTSLKMINTHTHHDHIGDNWRFSGKILGVRSDFTEYNAQGTIEEAQNELKPGMIWEKYLPEDFNPKDYRIRPFQINTYVKEDDRIDLGQGQELQIISTPGHSPDSISILNEKERLLFAGDVFYQGPILLYRPETNLQDYLISLEKLAKISTKFDLVLPGHNIPNVESKLIMKAAKAMQEIMNGKLIPKKTDDGKYDEYSFGEFSFVIDRSFLLSTLNKNKEIF
;
A
#
# COMPACT_ATOMS: atom_id res chain seq x y z
N MET A 1 75.27 51.73 -17.48
CA MET A 1 75.70 50.60 -16.62
C MET A 1 74.59 49.59 -16.33
N ALA A 2 73.35 50.01 -16.02
CA ALA A 2 72.26 49.10 -15.65
C ALA A 2 71.91 48.01 -16.70
N PHE A 3 71.93 48.34 -18.01
CA PHE A 3 71.60 47.38 -19.07
C PHE A 3 72.60 46.22 -19.20
N ALA A 4 73.89 46.48 -18.93
CA ALA A 4 74.93 45.46 -18.94
C ALA A 4 74.77 44.48 -17.75
N GLN A 5 74.41 45.00 -16.58
CA GLN A 5 74.11 44.19 -15.39
C GLN A 5 72.85 43.32 -15.62
N PHE A 6 71.81 43.87 -16.24
CA PHE A 6 70.61 43.13 -16.61
C PHE A 6 70.90 41.99 -17.60
N ARG A 7 71.75 42.23 -18.60
CA ARG A 7 72.15 41.19 -19.57
C ARG A 7 72.89 40.03 -18.91
N ILE A 8 73.75 40.31 -17.93
CA ILE A 8 74.46 39.28 -17.16
C ILE A 8 73.48 38.48 -16.29
N LEU A 9 72.53 39.17 -15.63
CA LEU A 9 71.50 38.52 -14.83
C LEU A 9 70.61 37.60 -15.66
N PHE A 10 70.18 38.03 -16.84
CA PHE A 10 69.43 37.19 -17.80
C PHE A 10 70.26 35.99 -18.26
N LYS A 11 71.53 36.20 -18.59
CA LYS A 11 72.43 35.12 -19.01
C LYS A 11 72.63 34.09 -17.89
N LYS A 12 72.76 34.54 -16.63
CA LYS A 12 72.83 33.66 -15.45
C LYS A 12 71.55 32.84 -15.30
N ASN A 13 70.38 33.47 -15.32
CA ASN A 13 69.10 32.79 -15.17
C ASN A 13 68.82 31.81 -16.33
N PHE A 14 69.14 32.19 -17.56
CA PHE A 14 69.04 31.31 -18.72
C PHE A 14 69.98 30.10 -18.61
N LEU A 15 71.23 30.31 -18.19
CA LEU A 15 72.19 29.21 -18.01
C LEU A 15 71.79 28.27 -16.87
N LEU A 16 71.19 28.79 -15.78
CA LEU A 16 70.65 27.96 -14.70
C LEU A 16 69.55 27.02 -15.21
N ARG A 17 68.60 27.53 -16.00
CA ARG A 17 67.55 26.71 -16.62
C ARG A 17 68.10 25.73 -17.66
N ARG A 18 69.06 26.15 -18.49
CA ARG A 18 69.72 25.28 -19.50
C ARG A 18 70.49 24.12 -18.87
N ARG A 19 71.02 24.28 -17.66
CA ARG A 19 71.74 23.23 -16.91
C ARG A 19 70.82 22.26 -16.16
N GLN A 20 69.52 22.54 -16.09
CA GLN A 20 68.51 21.71 -15.44
C GLN A 20 67.46 21.25 -16.46
N PRO A 21 67.85 20.41 -17.44
CA PRO A 21 66.97 20.05 -18.55
C PRO A 21 65.69 19.34 -18.09
N VAL A 22 65.76 18.54 -17.02
CA VAL A 22 64.59 17.82 -16.47
C VAL A 22 63.55 18.78 -15.90
N LEU A 23 63.97 19.76 -15.09
CA LEU A 23 63.06 20.74 -14.49
C LEU A 23 62.44 21.65 -15.57
N PHE A 24 63.23 22.05 -16.57
CA PHE A 24 62.72 22.83 -17.71
C PHE A 24 61.69 22.04 -18.52
N LEU A 25 61.94 20.75 -18.76
CA LEU A 25 61.01 19.88 -19.49
C LEU A 25 59.71 19.67 -18.69
N PHE A 26 59.80 19.53 -17.36
CA PHE A 26 58.64 19.47 -16.49
C PHE A 26 57.84 20.79 -16.49
N GLU A 27 58.52 21.94 -16.37
CA GLU A 27 57.88 23.28 -16.44
C GLU A 27 57.15 23.49 -17.78
N LEU A 28 57.64 22.90 -18.88
CA LEU A 28 57.00 22.97 -20.20
C LEU A 28 55.87 21.96 -20.39
N LEU A 29 56.06 20.71 -19.96
CA LEU A 29 55.11 19.62 -20.19
C LEU A 29 53.94 19.62 -19.21
N TRP A 30 54.14 20.13 -17.98
CA TRP A 30 53.09 20.13 -16.96
C TRP A 30 51.84 20.93 -17.38
N PRO A 31 51.95 22.17 -17.91
CA PRO A 31 50.78 22.88 -18.45
C PRO A 31 50.15 22.15 -19.64
N LEU A 32 50.95 21.56 -20.52
CA LEU A 32 50.45 20.81 -21.68
C LEU A 32 49.65 19.58 -21.25
N LEU A 33 50.12 18.84 -20.24
CA LEU A 33 49.40 17.73 -19.64
C LEU A 33 48.06 18.19 -19.05
N LEU A 34 48.06 19.28 -18.28
CA LEU A 34 46.84 19.85 -17.70
C LEU A 34 45.85 20.30 -18.77
N PHE A 35 46.31 20.97 -19.83
CA PHE A 35 45.45 21.34 -20.96
C PHE A 35 44.92 20.13 -21.71
N CYS A 36 45.71 19.07 -21.88
CA CYS A 36 45.24 17.83 -22.49
C CYS A 36 44.16 17.16 -21.63
N ILE A 37 44.34 17.10 -20.31
CA ILE A 37 43.33 16.56 -19.38
C ILE A 37 42.04 17.39 -19.47
N VAL A 38 42.13 18.72 -19.41
CA VAL A 38 40.95 19.61 -19.54
C VAL A 38 40.29 19.47 -20.92
N ALA A 39 41.07 19.32 -21.98
CA ALA A 39 40.55 19.10 -23.33
C ALA A 39 39.84 17.74 -23.46
N ILE A 40 40.37 16.68 -22.81
CA ILE A 40 39.73 15.36 -22.75
C ILE A 40 38.41 15.46 -21.96
N VAL A 41 38.42 16.07 -20.77
CA VAL A 41 37.20 16.30 -19.96
C VAL A 41 36.16 17.12 -20.72
N ARG A 42 36.60 18.12 -21.51
CA ARG A 42 35.70 18.92 -22.34
C ARG A 42 35.19 18.15 -23.56
N LYS A 43 35.96 17.21 -24.12
CA LYS A 43 35.49 16.30 -25.16
C LYS A 43 34.50 15.26 -24.63
N THR A 44 34.64 14.82 -23.38
CA THR A 44 33.69 13.88 -22.75
C THR A 44 32.37 14.56 -22.36
N SER A 45 32.34 15.89 -22.28
CA SER A 45 31.15 16.69 -21.93
C SER A 45 30.77 17.65 -23.06
N PRO A 46 30.15 17.17 -24.16
CA PRO A 46 29.75 18.01 -25.28
C PRO A 46 28.72 19.06 -24.83
N THR A 47 28.78 20.25 -25.43
CA THR A 47 27.81 21.32 -25.16
C THR A 47 26.40 20.87 -25.57
N GLN A 48 25.48 20.75 -24.61
CA GLN A 48 24.06 20.51 -24.90
C GLN A 48 23.39 21.83 -25.31
N ASN A 49 23.12 22.00 -26.60
CA ASN A 49 22.22 23.05 -27.05
C ASN A 49 20.78 22.69 -26.68
N ARG A 50 20.18 23.45 -25.75
CA ARG A 50 18.77 23.32 -25.41
C ARG A 50 17.96 24.38 -26.15
N PRO A 51 17.01 24.00 -27.00
CA PRO A 51 16.14 24.96 -27.69
C PRO A 51 15.16 25.64 -26.72
N ALA A 52 14.53 26.74 -27.16
CA ALA A 52 13.55 27.46 -26.37
C ALA A 52 12.39 26.54 -25.95
N CYS A 53 12.16 26.49 -24.65
CA CYS A 53 11.29 25.51 -24.00
C CYS A 53 10.05 26.20 -23.43
N TYR A 54 8.86 25.74 -23.84
CA TYR A 54 7.57 26.24 -23.37
C TYR A 54 6.86 25.15 -22.56
N TYR A 55 6.25 25.56 -21.44
CA TYR A 55 5.54 24.70 -20.52
C TYR A 55 4.03 25.00 -20.53
N ASN A 56 3.22 23.99 -20.23
CA ASN A 56 1.78 24.15 -20.12
C ASN A 56 1.41 24.92 -18.84
N PRO A 57 0.45 25.85 -18.88
CA PRO A 57 -0.03 26.53 -17.68
C PRO A 57 -0.79 25.54 -16.79
N MET A 58 -0.49 25.54 -15.48
CA MET A 58 -1.16 24.66 -14.51
C MET A 58 -2.19 25.47 -13.70
N PRO A 59 -3.50 25.22 -13.88
CA PRO A 59 -4.55 25.85 -13.09
C PRO A 59 -4.47 25.41 -11.63
N LEU A 60 -4.63 26.36 -10.71
CA LEU A 60 -4.72 26.09 -9.27
C LEU A 60 -6.16 25.72 -8.87
N PRO A 61 -6.39 25.06 -7.72
CA PRO A 61 -7.72 24.65 -7.27
C PRO A 61 -8.77 25.79 -7.27
N ASN A 62 -8.32 27.01 -7.01
CA ASN A 62 -9.16 28.21 -6.98
C ASN A 62 -9.72 28.63 -8.36
N SER A 63 -9.20 28.06 -9.45
CA SER A 63 -9.68 28.30 -10.83
C SER A 63 -10.74 27.28 -11.29
N GLY A 64 -11.10 26.32 -10.43
CA GLY A 64 -12.08 25.28 -10.70
C GLY A 64 -11.50 23.88 -10.50
N THR A 65 -12.22 23.03 -9.76
CA THR A 65 -11.78 21.67 -9.38
C THR A 65 -11.56 20.76 -10.59
N ILE A 66 -12.40 20.88 -11.62
CA ILE A 66 -12.28 20.10 -12.86
C ILE A 66 -11.02 20.48 -13.65
N GLY A 67 -10.73 21.78 -13.78
CA GLY A 67 -9.53 22.25 -14.48
C GLY A 67 -8.24 21.85 -13.76
N PHE A 68 -8.25 21.93 -12.42
CA PHE A 68 -7.15 21.46 -11.57
C PHE A 68 -6.90 19.95 -11.72
N LEU A 69 -7.95 19.12 -11.57
CA LEU A 69 -7.88 17.67 -11.72
C LEU A 69 -7.45 17.25 -13.14
N GLN A 70 -7.94 17.94 -14.16
CA GLN A 70 -7.52 17.70 -15.55
C GLN A 70 -6.01 17.95 -15.70
N SER A 71 -5.48 19.02 -15.12
CA SER A 71 -4.04 19.31 -15.19
C SER A 71 -3.20 18.27 -14.46
N PHE A 72 -3.69 17.77 -13.33
CA PHE A 72 -3.02 16.76 -12.51
C PHE A 72 -2.96 15.39 -13.22
N LEU A 73 -4.05 15.01 -13.88
CA LEU A 73 -4.16 13.71 -14.57
C LEU A 73 -3.54 13.71 -15.97
N CYS A 74 -3.64 14.81 -16.73
CA CYS A 74 -3.20 14.85 -18.11
C CYS A 74 -1.75 15.34 -18.30
N ASN A 75 -1.15 16.04 -17.32
CA ASN A 75 0.21 16.58 -17.42
C ASN A 75 1.18 15.93 -16.41
N THR A 76 1.04 14.63 -16.13
CA THR A 76 1.92 13.88 -15.21
C THR A 76 3.38 13.81 -15.66
N ASN A 77 3.67 14.12 -16.93
CA ASN A 77 5.02 14.22 -17.45
C ASN A 77 5.23 15.57 -18.14
N VAL A 78 5.75 16.56 -17.41
CA VAL A 78 5.97 17.94 -17.90
C VAL A 78 7.09 17.93 -18.94
N SER A 79 6.71 17.68 -20.18
CA SER A 79 7.62 17.57 -21.31
C SER A 79 7.85 18.95 -21.93
N CYS A 80 9.11 19.35 -22.04
CA CYS A 80 9.52 20.59 -22.71
C CYS A 80 9.02 20.65 -24.16
N ARG A 81 8.26 21.68 -24.54
CA ARG A 81 7.76 21.87 -25.93
C ARG A 81 8.52 22.97 -26.66
N LEU A 82 8.73 22.77 -27.96
CA LEU A 82 9.46 23.71 -28.83
C LEU A 82 8.58 24.81 -29.44
N LYS A 83 7.27 24.79 -29.18
CA LYS A 83 6.30 25.77 -29.67
C LYS A 83 5.51 26.36 -28.51
N PRO A 84 5.22 27.68 -28.52
CA PRO A 84 4.40 28.32 -27.49
C PRO A 84 2.97 27.79 -27.49
N PHE A 85 2.36 27.80 -26.32
CA PHE A 85 1.04 27.23 -26.07
C PHE A 85 -0.07 28.18 -26.52
N ASP A 86 -1.01 27.70 -27.33
CA ASP A 86 -2.20 28.46 -27.74
C ASP A 86 -3.38 28.10 -26.82
N VAL A 87 -3.71 29.04 -25.93
CA VAL A 87 -4.65 28.87 -24.80
C VAL A 87 -6.06 28.46 -25.26
N GLN A 88 -6.41 28.66 -26.53
CA GLN A 88 -7.73 28.29 -27.05
C GLN A 88 -7.89 26.81 -27.44
N THR A 89 -6.81 26.04 -27.58
CA THR A 89 -6.88 24.69 -28.18
C THR A 89 -6.88 23.52 -27.18
N SER A 90 -6.74 23.79 -25.88
CA SER A 90 -6.46 22.76 -24.87
C SER A 90 -7.49 22.65 -23.75
N SER A 91 -8.75 23.01 -23.99
CA SER A 91 -9.84 22.70 -23.06
C SER A 91 -10.51 21.39 -23.46
N LEU A 92 -10.92 20.58 -22.46
CA LEU A 92 -11.75 19.37 -22.66
C LEU A 92 -12.98 19.65 -23.54
N ARG A 93 -13.44 20.91 -23.57
CA ARG A 93 -14.53 21.41 -24.39
C ARG A 93 -14.32 21.23 -25.90
N ASN A 94 -13.10 21.27 -26.41
CA ASN A 94 -12.86 21.09 -27.85
C ASN A 94 -12.73 19.62 -28.27
N TYR A 95 -12.35 18.74 -27.33
CA TYR A 95 -12.27 17.31 -27.58
C TYR A 95 -13.62 16.62 -27.34
N PHE A 96 -14.41 17.10 -26.38
CA PHE A 96 -15.72 16.55 -26.00
C PHE A 96 -16.71 17.68 -25.62
N PRO A 97 -17.13 18.53 -26.56
CA PRO A 97 -18.02 19.66 -26.27
C PRO A 97 -19.34 19.22 -25.63
N SER A 98 -19.92 18.12 -26.09
CA SER A 98 -21.18 17.55 -25.58
C SER A 98 -21.07 17.00 -24.15
N VAL A 99 -19.93 16.45 -23.76
CA VAL A 99 -19.69 15.89 -22.43
C VAL A 99 -19.42 17.01 -21.43
N TYR A 100 -18.67 18.03 -21.83
CA TYR A 100 -18.40 19.20 -20.99
C TYR A 100 -19.68 19.98 -20.71
N ASP A 101 -20.48 20.28 -21.75
CA ASP A 101 -21.74 21.01 -21.58
C ASP A 101 -22.81 20.16 -20.83
N GLY A 102 -22.78 18.83 -20.95
CA GLY A 102 -23.63 17.91 -20.17
C GLY A 102 -23.27 17.85 -18.68
N ILE A 103 -21.98 17.80 -18.33
CA ILE A 103 -21.52 17.81 -16.93
C ILE A 103 -21.71 19.19 -16.31
N LEU A 104 -21.45 20.28 -17.04
CA LEU A 104 -21.72 21.62 -16.54
C LEU A 104 -23.22 21.83 -16.32
N GLY A 105 -24.06 21.29 -17.21
CA GLY A 105 -25.52 21.25 -17.06
C GLY A 105 -25.97 20.53 -15.79
N LEU A 106 -25.33 19.40 -15.44
CA LEU A 106 -25.60 18.67 -14.19
C LEU A 106 -25.11 19.41 -12.93
N THR A 107 -24.02 20.17 -13.01
CA THR A 107 -23.48 20.92 -11.86
C THR A 107 -24.14 22.29 -11.63
N GLN A 108 -24.83 22.83 -12.64
CA GLN A 108 -25.52 24.11 -12.56
C GLN A 108 -27.04 23.99 -12.35
N THR A 109 -27.62 22.80 -12.46
CA THR A 109 -29.01 22.59 -12.06
C THR A 109 -29.15 22.72 -10.55
N GLU A 110 -29.97 23.67 -10.09
CA GLU A 110 -30.26 23.97 -8.68
C GLU A 110 -30.56 22.72 -7.83
N GLY A 111 -31.04 21.63 -8.44
CA GLY A 111 -31.32 20.36 -7.78
C GLY A 111 -30.15 19.69 -7.07
N VAL A 112 -28.90 19.84 -7.53
CA VAL A 112 -27.75 19.15 -6.88
C VAL A 112 -27.37 19.81 -5.55
N ASN A 113 -27.48 21.13 -5.45
CA ASN A 113 -27.29 21.84 -4.18
C ASN A 113 -28.42 21.57 -3.20
N THR A 114 -29.64 21.29 -3.68
CA THR A 114 -30.75 20.86 -2.84
C THR A 114 -30.53 19.44 -2.28
N VAL A 115 -30.04 18.51 -3.12
CA VAL A 115 -29.71 17.13 -2.72
C VAL A 115 -28.56 17.07 -1.69
N LEU A 116 -27.49 17.85 -1.91
CA LEU A 116 -26.35 17.89 -0.99
C LEU A 116 -26.68 18.54 0.37
N ASN A 117 -27.57 19.53 0.40
CA ASN A 117 -28.00 20.16 1.65
C ASN A 117 -29.08 19.37 2.41
N ASN A 118 -29.79 18.45 1.74
CA ASN A 118 -30.81 17.59 2.35
C ASN A 118 -30.29 16.21 2.80
N LEU A 119 -29.03 15.87 2.52
CA LEU A 119 -28.41 14.59 2.90
C LEU A 119 -28.57 14.22 4.40
N PRO A 120 -28.38 15.15 5.36
CA PRO A 120 -28.58 14.85 6.78
C PRO A 120 -30.05 14.56 7.14
N ASN A 121 -30.98 15.16 6.40
CA ASN A 121 -32.41 14.94 6.56
C ASN A 121 -32.83 13.59 5.95
N LEU A 122 -32.14 13.11 4.91
CA LEU A 122 -32.36 11.78 4.32
C LEU A 122 -32.09 10.66 5.32
N THR A 123 -30.98 10.72 6.07
CA THR A 123 -30.66 9.74 7.13
C THR A 123 -31.71 9.70 8.23
N ARG A 124 -32.22 10.87 8.66
CA ARG A 124 -33.31 10.95 9.64
C ARG A 124 -34.63 10.45 9.07
N SER A 125 -34.90 10.71 7.79
CA SER A 125 -36.08 10.21 7.08
C SER A 125 -36.07 8.69 6.92
N VAL A 126 -34.91 8.08 6.69
CA VAL A 126 -34.75 6.61 6.64
C VAL A 126 -35.08 5.98 8.00
N ASP A 127 -34.66 6.56 9.12
CA ASP A 127 -35.01 6.07 10.46
C ASP A 127 -36.52 6.22 10.79
N HIS A 128 -37.16 7.27 10.27
CA HIS A 128 -38.61 7.47 10.43
C HIS A 128 -39.44 6.55 9.51
N ILE A 129 -38.97 6.30 8.29
CA ILE A 129 -39.49 5.27 7.38
C ILE A 129 -39.40 3.90 8.05
N ASN A 130 -38.23 3.55 8.63
CA ASN A 130 -38.02 2.28 9.31
C ASN A 130 -39.00 2.05 10.48
N ASN A 131 -39.38 3.11 11.19
CA ASN A 131 -40.38 3.04 12.26
C ASN A 131 -41.84 3.02 11.76
N ALA A 132 -42.13 3.62 10.61
CA ALA A 132 -43.47 3.58 10.00
C ALA A 132 -43.77 2.19 9.40
N PHE A 133 -42.80 1.57 8.72
CA PHE A 133 -42.98 0.28 8.05
C PHE A 133 -43.05 -0.95 8.99
N ASN A 134 -42.78 -0.76 10.29
CA ASN A 134 -43.02 -1.78 11.32
C ASN A 134 -44.51 -1.88 11.75
N ASP A 135 -45.39 -1.02 11.23
CA ASP A 135 -46.82 -1.08 11.52
C ASP A 135 -47.53 -2.09 10.59
N THR A 136 -48.13 -3.13 11.18
CA THR A 136 -48.86 -4.24 10.53
C THR A 136 -49.92 -3.80 9.48
N PHE A 137 -50.35 -2.54 9.53
CA PHE A 137 -51.28 -1.94 8.58
C PHE A 137 -50.64 -1.65 7.21
N LEU A 138 -49.38 -1.19 7.16
CA LEU A 138 -48.70 -0.89 5.88
C LEU A 138 -48.30 -2.14 5.10
N LEU A 139 -48.00 -3.25 5.79
CA LEU A 139 -47.72 -4.54 5.17
C LEU A 139 -48.95 -5.15 4.48
N LYS A 140 -50.17 -4.85 4.94
CA LYS A 140 -51.42 -5.24 4.26
C LYS A 140 -51.75 -4.40 3.03
N ILE A 141 -51.14 -3.23 2.89
CA ILE A 141 -51.41 -2.28 1.79
C ILE A 141 -50.51 -2.54 0.57
N LEU A 142 -49.37 -3.19 0.77
CA LEU A 142 -48.40 -3.56 -0.28
C LEU A 142 -48.68 -4.92 -0.97
N ASP A 143 -49.79 -5.58 -0.64
CA ASP A 143 -50.17 -6.91 -1.13
C ASP A 143 -50.61 -6.93 -2.62
N GLY A 144 -50.32 -5.87 -3.37
CA GLY A 144 -50.60 -5.76 -4.79
C GLY A 144 -49.51 -6.45 -5.62
N GLN A 145 -49.87 -7.57 -6.26
CA GLN A 145 -48.99 -8.27 -7.19
C GLN A 145 -48.71 -7.39 -8.43
N PHE A 146 -47.44 -7.08 -8.65
CA PHE A 146 -46.98 -6.27 -9.78
C PHE A 146 -46.49 -7.18 -10.90
N HIS A 147 -47.24 -7.27 -12.01
CA HIS A 147 -46.92 -8.20 -13.10
C HIS A 147 -45.82 -7.66 -14.02
N ILE A 148 -44.97 -8.57 -14.52
CA ILE A 148 -43.83 -8.20 -15.39
C ILE A 148 -44.30 -7.59 -16.71
N TYR A 149 -45.41 -8.07 -17.28
CA TYR A 149 -45.91 -7.54 -18.56
C TYR A 149 -46.26 -6.05 -18.49
N ASP A 150 -46.69 -5.54 -17.33
CA ASP A 150 -47.07 -4.13 -17.14
C ASP A 150 -45.89 -3.16 -17.22
N LEU A 151 -44.66 -3.67 -17.09
CA LEU A 151 -43.42 -2.89 -17.23
C LEU A 151 -43.10 -2.50 -18.66
N PHE A 152 -43.72 -3.12 -19.67
CA PHE A 152 -43.31 -2.96 -21.07
C PHE A 152 -44.45 -2.53 -21.99
N ASN A 153 -44.15 -1.62 -22.93
CA ASN A 153 -45.05 -1.11 -23.96
C ASN A 153 -45.31 -2.15 -25.07
N ASN A 154 -44.30 -2.95 -25.46
CA ASN A 154 -44.42 -4.01 -26.47
C ASN A 154 -43.81 -5.34 -25.98
N THR A 155 -44.67 -6.17 -25.39
CA THR A 155 -44.26 -7.49 -24.84
C THR A 155 -43.83 -8.49 -25.92
N ASN A 156 -44.27 -8.34 -27.16
CA ASN A 156 -43.88 -9.21 -28.27
C ASN A 156 -42.40 -9.02 -28.66
N GLU A 157 -41.89 -7.80 -28.51
CA GLU A 157 -40.50 -7.47 -28.81
C GLU A 157 -39.56 -8.05 -27.74
N LEU A 158 -39.96 -7.97 -26.47
CA LEU A 158 -39.28 -8.65 -25.36
C LEU A 158 -39.32 -10.18 -25.50
N LYS A 159 -40.45 -10.74 -25.91
CA LYS A 159 -40.59 -12.18 -26.18
C LYS A 159 -39.63 -12.64 -27.29
N ASN A 160 -39.53 -11.88 -28.38
CA ASN A 160 -38.57 -12.17 -29.45
C ASN A 160 -37.11 -12.12 -28.97
N VAL A 161 -36.77 -11.23 -28.04
CA VAL A 161 -35.43 -11.16 -27.43
C VAL A 161 -35.16 -12.37 -26.55
N LEU A 162 -36.12 -12.74 -25.70
CA LEU A 162 -35.98 -13.89 -24.80
C LEU A 162 -35.92 -15.23 -25.58
N LEU A 163 -36.54 -15.29 -26.77
CA LEU A 163 -36.39 -16.42 -27.68
C LEU A 163 -34.96 -16.51 -28.25
N LEU A 164 -34.34 -15.37 -28.60
CA LEU A 164 -32.98 -15.30 -29.16
C LEU A 164 -31.89 -15.66 -28.14
N THR A 165 -32.16 -15.50 -26.84
CA THR A 165 -31.25 -15.89 -25.75
C THR A 165 -31.34 -17.38 -25.41
N GLY A 166 -32.23 -18.14 -26.06
CA GLY A 166 -32.38 -19.57 -25.92
C GLY A 166 -33.48 -20.02 -24.95
N MET A 167 -34.32 -19.10 -24.47
CA MET A 167 -35.42 -19.44 -23.55
C MET A 167 -36.58 -20.09 -24.32
N PRO A 168 -37.12 -21.24 -23.86
CA PRO A 168 -38.30 -21.88 -24.45
C PRO A 168 -39.53 -20.96 -24.46
N ASN A 169 -40.30 -20.98 -25.56
CA ASN A 169 -41.42 -20.06 -25.80
C ASN A 169 -42.54 -20.17 -24.75
N ASP A 170 -42.78 -21.37 -24.26
CA ASP A 170 -43.70 -21.69 -23.17
C ASP A 170 -43.26 -21.05 -21.85
N LEU A 171 -41.97 -21.09 -21.51
CA LEU A 171 -41.43 -20.49 -20.29
C LEU A 171 -41.42 -18.96 -20.32
N ILE A 172 -41.28 -18.36 -21.51
CA ILE A 172 -41.33 -16.89 -21.67
C ILE A 172 -42.72 -16.35 -21.34
N ASP A 173 -43.78 -17.04 -21.79
CA ASP A 173 -45.15 -16.62 -21.50
C ASP A 173 -45.48 -16.75 -20.00
N HIS A 174 -44.95 -17.78 -19.34
CA HIS A 174 -45.06 -17.88 -17.88
C HIS A 174 -44.28 -16.77 -17.16
N PHE A 175 -43.05 -16.47 -17.59
CA PHE A 175 -42.26 -15.38 -17.00
C PHE A 175 -42.94 -14.02 -17.13
N LEU A 176 -43.44 -13.66 -18.33
CA LEU A 176 -44.06 -12.35 -18.56
C LEU A 176 -45.37 -12.17 -17.79
N ASN A 177 -46.09 -13.26 -17.51
CA ASN A 177 -47.30 -13.24 -16.68
C ASN A 177 -47.00 -13.31 -15.18
N GLY A 178 -45.76 -13.59 -14.80
CA GLY A 178 -45.31 -13.61 -13.40
C GLY A 178 -45.41 -12.23 -12.74
N SER A 179 -45.52 -12.24 -11.42
CA SER A 179 -45.61 -11.05 -10.58
C SER A 179 -44.49 -10.98 -9.55
N PHE A 180 -44.14 -9.76 -9.14
CA PHE A 180 -43.16 -9.53 -8.09
C PHE A 180 -43.83 -9.48 -6.71
N ASN A 181 -43.22 -10.16 -5.73
CA ASN A 181 -43.58 -10.04 -4.33
C ASN A 181 -42.84 -8.87 -3.69
N LEU A 182 -43.50 -7.71 -3.62
CA LEU A 182 -42.92 -6.46 -3.13
C LEU A 182 -42.53 -6.52 -1.63
N THR A 183 -43.19 -7.38 -0.86
CA THR A 183 -42.93 -7.57 0.58
C THR A 183 -41.59 -8.24 0.84
N GLU A 184 -41.22 -9.25 0.04
CA GLU A 184 -39.94 -9.97 0.19
C GLU A 184 -38.73 -9.17 -0.37
N ILE A 185 -38.97 -8.32 -1.37
CA ILE A 185 -37.97 -7.34 -1.86
C ILE A 185 -37.52 -6.46 -0.69
N TYR A 186 -38.47 -5.91 0.08
CA TYR A 186 -38.19 -5.02 1.20
C TYR A 186 -37.37 -5.69 2.32
N ASP A 187 -37.78 -6.88 2.76
CA ASP A 187 -37.10 -7.63 3.83
C ASP A 187 -35.64 -7.98 3.49
N THR A 188 -35.34 -8.14 2.20
CA THR A 188 -33.99 -8.41 1.70
C THR A 188 -33.11 -7.16 1.69
N PHE A 189 -33.63 -6.03 1.18
CA PHE A 189 -32.89 -4.77 1.14
C PHE A 189 -32.48 -4.27 2.54
N ASN A 190 -33.22 -4.67 3.58
CA ASN A 190 -32.90 -4.35 4.97
C ASN A 190 -31.79 -5.25 5.57
N LYS A 191 -31.52 -6.43 5.01
CA LYS A 191 -30.60 -7.43 5.60
C LYS A 191 -29.25 -7.56 4.91
N THR A 192 -29.09 -7.12 3.65
CA THR A 192 -27.78 -7.17 2.96
C THR A 192 -27.72 -6.25 1.74
N ILE A 193 -26.70 -5.38 1.65
CA ILE A 193 -26.29 -4.72 0.40
C ILE A 193 -25.12 -5.52 -0.17
N ASN A 194 -25.38 -6.68 -0.75
CA ASN A 194 -24.37 -7.46 -1.47
C ASN A 194 -25.00 -8.05 -2.74
N ILE A 195 -24.52 -7.61 -3.91
CA ILE A 195 -25.14 -7.83 -5.24
C ILE A 195 -24.71 -9.20 -5.85
N GLU A 196 -23.94 -10.02 -5.12
CA GLU A 196 -23.24 -11.17 -5.69
C GLU A 196 -23.97 -12.53 -5.84
N PRO A 197 -25.21 -12.80 -5.34
CA PRO A 197 -25.81 -14.13 -5.49
C PRO A 197 -27.24 -14.18 -6.07
N PHE A 198 -27.56 -13.47 -7.16
CA PHE A 198 -28.92 -13.56 -7.75
C PHE A 198 -29.26 -14.94 -8.34
N CYS A 199 -28.27 -15.71 -8.81
CA CYS A 199 -28.44 -17.06 -9.37
C CYS A 199 -27.80 -18.18 -8.53
N ARG A 200 -27.28 -17.86 -7.34
CA ARG A 200 -26.56 -18.81 -6.46
C ARG A 200 -27.38 -19.29 -5.27
N ASN A 201 -28.42 -18.55 -4.91
CA ASN A 201 -29.35 -18.84 -3.81
C ASN A 201 -30.78 -18.87 -4.39
N ASP A 202 -31.74 -19.51 -3.70
CA ASP A 202 -33.19 -19.55 -4.03
C ASP A 202 -33.88 -18.17 -4.02
N PHE A 203 -33.10 -17.09 -4.12
CA PHE A 203 -33.47 -15.70 -4.02
C PHE A 203 -34.50 -15.25 -5.07
N LEU A 204 -34.33 -15.67 -6.33
CA LEU A 204 -35.29 -15.33 -7.39
C LEU A 204 -36.65 -16.01 -7.16
N ASN A 205 -36.71 -17.16 -6.48
CA ASN A 205 -37.96 -17.87 -6.14
C ASN A 205 -38.81 -17.09 -5.13
N HIS A 206 -38.15 -16.27 -4.31
CA HIS A 206 -38.74 -15.43 -3.27
C HIS A 206 -39.26 -14.09 -3.83
N LEU A 207 -38.57 -13.56 -4.84
CA LEU A 207 -38.93 -12.30 -5.48
C LEU A 207 -39.98 -12.42 -6.58
N LEU A 208 -39.97 -13.54 -7.31
CA LEU A 208 -40.79 -13.74 -8.49
C LEU A 208 -41.81 -14.86 -8.27
N THR A 209 -43.09 -14.52 -8.33
CA THR A 209 -44.20 -15.48 -8.34
C THR A 209 -44.61 -15.74 -9.78
N VAL A 210 -44.62 -17.01 -10.19
CA VAL A 210 -45.05 -17.41 -11.54
C VAL A 210 -46.23 -18.37 -11.42
N ASP A 211 -47.39 -17.94 -11.89
CA ASP A 211 -48.62 -18.73 -11.79
C ASP A 211 -48.65 -19.88 -12.83
N ASN A 212 -49.29 -20.99 -12.46
CA ASN A 212 -49.59 -22.15 -13.32
C ASN A 212 -48.39 -22.93 -13.89
N LEU A 213 -47.35 -23.18 -13.08
CA LEU A 213 -46.30 -24.15 -13.40
C LEU A 213 -46.17 -25.22 -12.30
N THR A 214 -46.05 -26.49 -12.70
CA THR A 214 -45.77 -27.61 -11.78
C THR A 214 -44.39 -27.53 -11.11
N ASN A 215 -43.46 -26.76 -11.68
CA ASN A 215 -42.17 -26.43 -11.06
C ASN A 215 -41.71 -25.02 -11.50
N PRO A 216 -41.79 -23.99 -10.63
CA PRO A 216 -41.39 -22.61 -10.96
C PRO A 216 -39.85 -22.44 -11.10
N ASP A 217 -39.04 -23.35 -10.55
CA ASP A 217 -37.57 -23.30 -10.64
C ASP A 217 -37.06 -23.37 -12.09
N ILE A 218 -37.85 -23.94 -12.99
CA ILE A 218 -37.50 -24.11 -14.41
C ILE A 218 -37.39 -22.75 -15.12
N VAL A 219 -38.27 -21.80 -14.79
CA VAL A 219 -38.21 -20.43 -15.36
C VAL A 219 -36.95 -19.72 -14.87
N ILE A 220 -36.59 -19.91 -13.61
CA ILE A 220 -35.45 -19.23 -12.98
C ILE A 220 -34.11 -19.83 -13.42
N GLN A 221 -34.02 -21.15 -13.57
CA GLN A 221 -32.86 -21.79 -14.20
C GLN A 221 -32.68 -21.32 -15.65
N ALA A 222 -33.78 -21.18 -16.40
CA ALA A 222 -33.72 -20.65 -17.77
C ALA A 222 -33.24 -19.19 -17.80
N LEU A 223 -33.69 -18.33 -16.86
CA LEU A 223 -33.20 -16.95 -16.71
C LEU A 223 -31.71 -16.88 -16.35
N CYS A 224 -31.22 -17.80 -15.52
CA CYS A 224 -29.81 -17.84 -15.09
C CYS A 224 -28.87 -18.47 -16.13
N GLN A 225 -29.40 -19.15 -17.15
CA GLN A 225 -28.63 -19.77 -18.24
C GLN A 225 -28.66 -18.96 -19.55
N LEU A 226 -29.28 -17.78 -19.56
CA LEU A 226 -29.40 -16.94 -20.75
C LEU A 226 -28.01 -16.57 -21.30
N ASN A 227 -27.80 -16.82 -22.59
CA ASN A 227 -26.56 -16.46 -23.25
C ASN A 227 -26.60 -15.01 -23.72
N ILE A 228 -26.04 -14.12 -22.90
CA ILE A 228 -26.06 -12.67 -23.14
C ILE A 228 -25.33 -12.28 -24.45
N ARG A 229 -24.45 -13.14 -24.98
CA ARG A 229 -23.71 -12.86 -26.23
C ARG A 229 -24.58 -12.89 -27.49
N ASN A 230 -25.79 -13.46 -27.41
CA ASN A 230 -26.72 -13.55 -28.55
C ASN A 230 -27.74 -12.39 -28.60
N LEU A 231 -27.69 -11.44 -27.65
CA LEU A 231 -28.50 -10.23 -27.72
C LEU A 231 -28.01 -9.33 -28.85
N THR A 232 -28.72 -9.36 -29.99
CA THR A 232 -28.51 -8.45 -31.12
C THR A 232 -29.29 -7.15 -30.98
N MET A 233 -30.12 -7.02 -29.94
CA MET A 233 -30.93 -5.82 -29.69
C MET A 233 -30.10 -4.77 -28.95
N ASP A 234 -30.11 -3.53 -29.46
CA ASP A 234 -29.48 -2.38 -28.80
C ASP A 234 -30.20 -2.13 -27.45
N ILE A 235 -29.43 -1.83 -26.39
CA ILE A 235 -29.94 -1.46 -25.06
C ILE A 235 -30.95 -0.31 -25.17
N ASN A 236 -30.76 0.60 -26.14
CA ASN A 236 -31.69 1.69 -26.42
C ASN A 236 -33.08 1.18 -26.85
N THR A 237 -33.15 0.09 -27.62
CA THR A 237 -34.41 -0.52 -28.03
C THR A 237 -35.13 -1.12 -26.82
N PHE A 238 -34.42 -1.81 -25.93
CA PHE A 238 -35.01 -2.37 -24.71
C PHE A 238 -35.57 -1.29 -23.77
N ILE A 239 -34.82 -0.21 -23.53
CA ILE A 239 -35.23 0.89 -22.63
C ILE A 239 -36.46 1.62 -23.19
N ASN A 240 -36.53 1.83 -24.50
CA ASN A 240 -37.69 2.43 -25.15
C ASN A 240 -38.96 1.59 -25.04
N GLN A 241 -38.82 0.29 -24.73
CA GLN A 241 -39.97 -0.57 -24.45
C GLN A 241 -40.50 -0.44 -23.03
N LEU A 242 -39.90 0.31 -22.11
CA LEU A 242 -40.45 0.45 -20.75
C LEU A 242 -41.70 1.35 -20.71
N ASN A 243 -42.74 0.91 -20.02
CA ASN A 243 -43.99 1.64 -19.88
C ASN A 243 -43.96 2.59 -18.69
N TYR A 244 -43.29 3.73 -18.88
CA TYR A 244 -43.15 4.76 -17.86
C TYR A 244 -44.48 5.34 -17.36
N ASN A 245 -45.52 5.35 -18.18
CA ASN A 245 -46.85 5.84 -17.79
C ASN A 245 -47.52 4.89 -16.80
N THR A 246 -47.46 3.59 -17.05
CA THR A 246 -47.96 2.56 -16.12
C THR A 246 -47.17 2.61 -14.82
N ILE A 247 -45.84 2.66 -14.89
CA ILE A 247 -44.95 2.77 -13.73
C ILE A 247 -45.31 4.00 -12.88
N ASN A 248 -45.48 5.17 -13.49
CA ASN A 248 -45.87 6.40 -12.78
C ASN A 248 -47.25 6.30 -12.14
N LYS A 249 -48.23 5.67 -12.80
CA LYS A 249 -49.59 5.49 -12.28
C LYS A 249 -49.62 4.62 -11.02
N TYR A 250 -48.74 3.63 -10.91
CA TYR A 250 -48.57 2.84 -9.68
C TYR A 250 -48.06 3.71 -8.53
N PHE A 251 -47.05 4.56 -8.78
CA PHE A 251 -46.56 5.51 -7.77
C PHE A 251 -47.60 6.56 -7.37
N GLU A 252 -48.44 7.02 -8.31
CA GLU A 252 -49.54 7.97 -8.04
C GLU A 252 -50.66 7.34 -7.21
N ASN A 253 -51.04 6.08 -7.46
CA ASN A 253 -52.04 5.37 -6.66
C ASN A 253 -51.61 5.22 -5.19
N ILE A 254 -50.32 4.93 -4.96
CA ILE A 254 -49.73 4.88 -3.62
C ILE A 254 -49.82 6.28 -2.95
N SER A 255 -49.59 7.35 -3.71
CA SER A 255 -49.69 8.74 -3.22
C SER A 255 -51.13 9.16 -2.86
N GLN A 256 -52.14 8.73 -3.63
CA GLN A 256 -53.54 9.06 -3.36
C GLN A 256 -54.11 8.32 -2.13
N LEU A 257 -53.72 7.07 -1.90
CA LEU A 257 -54.15 6.25 -0.75
C LEU A 257 -53.62 6.81 0.59
N ILE A 258 -52.46 7.48 0.59
CA ILE A 258 -51.88 8.13 1.77
C ILE A 258 -52.66 9.39 2.20
N ASN A 259 -53.41 10.01 1.29
CA ASN A 259 -54.19 11.24 1.55
C ASN A 259 -55.60 10.98 2.12
N GLY A 260 -55.93 9.73 2.48
CA GLY A 260 -57.24 9.33 3.02
C GLY A 260 -57.51 9.82 4.46
N PRO A 261 -58.79 10.05 4.84
CA PRO A 261 -59.16 10.65 6.13
C PRO A 261 -58.81 9.78 7.35
N GLU A 262 -58.71 8.46 7.22
CA GLU A 262 -58.30 7.56 8.33
C GLU A 262 -56.85 7.75 8.77
N LEU A 263 -55.96 8.18 7.85
CA LEU A 263 -54.54 8.41 8.17
C LEU A 263 -54.32 9.81 8.76
N ARG A 264 -55.25 10.75 8.51
CA ARG A 264 -55.16 12.17 8.91
C ARG A 264 -55.00 12.37 10.42
N ASP A 265 -55.62 11.54 11.25
CA ASP A 265 -55.55 11.65 12.71
C ASP A 265 -54.23 11.14 13.31
N LYS A 266 -53.45 10.33 12.56
CA LYS A 266 -52.09 9.91 12.97
C LYS A 266 -50.99 10.81 12.36
N ILE A 267 -51.33 11.77 11.51
CA ILE A 267 -50.40 12.56 10.66
C ILE A 267 -49.82 13.82 11.34
N GLN A 268 -50.02 14.06 12.65
CA GLN A 268 -49.24 15.13 13.30
C GLN A 268 -47.74 14.76 13.44
N GLN A 269 -47.38 13.47 13.38
CA GLN A 269 -45.98 12.99 13.48
C GLN A 269 -45.28 12.70 12.14
N LEU A 270 -45.98 12.74 11.00
CA LEU A 270 -45.43 12.32 9.69
C LEU A 270 -45.44 13.41 8.62
N ARG A 271 -45.24 14.69 9.00
CA ARG A 271 -44.98 15.79 8.05
C ARG A 271 -43.75 15.57 7.15
N ASN A 272 -42.90 14.59 7.46
CA ASN A 272 -41.69 14.29 6.69
C ASN A 272 -41.93 13.39 5.46
N LEU A 273 -43.03 12.63 5.40
CA LEU A 273 -43.32 11.74 4.25
C LEU A 273 -43.79 12.50 3.00
N GLU A 274 -44.54 13.59 3.19
CA GLU A 274 -45.04 14.43 2.09
C GLU A 274 -43.92 15.12 1.31
N ASN A 275 -42.81 15.46 1.99
CA ASN A 275 -41.63 16.06 1.38
C ASN A 275 -40.81 15.04 0.56
N ILE A 276 -40.75 13.79 1.00
CA ILE A 276 -39.98 12.73 0.32
C ILE A 276 -40.64 12.33 -1.01
N ILE A 277 -41.98 12.32 -1.06
CA ILE A 277 -42.72 11.99 -2.30
C ILE A 277 -42.57 13.09 -3.35
N LYS A 278 -42.54 14.37 -2.94
CA LYS A 278 -42.23 15.50 -3.84
C LYS A 278 -40.80 15.43 -4.40
N GLU A 279 -39.84 14.95 -3.62
CA GLU A 279 -38.47 14.75 -4.09
C GLU A 279 -38.37 13.58 -5.10
N LEU A 280 -39.12 12.49 -4.92
CA LEU A 280 -39.14 11.36 -5.87
C LEU A 280 -39.75 11.72 -7.23
N SER A 281 -40.81 12.55 -7.27
CA SER A 281 -41.35 13.06 -8.53
C SER A 281 -40.37 13.96 -9.28
N SER A 282 -39.55 14.73 -8.55
CA SER A 282 -38.49 15.57 -9.13
C SER A 282 -37.37 14.75 -9.79
N TYR A 283 -37.07 13.57 -9.25
CA TYR A 283 -36.11 12.63 -9.86
C TYR A 283 -36.60 12.04 -11.19
N ALA A 284 -37.90 11.78 -11.33
CA ALA A 284 -38.49 11.28 -12.58
C ALA A 284 -38.38 12.31 -13.72
N ASP A 285 -38.54 13.60 -13.42
CA ASP A 285 -38.36 14.70 -14.38
C ASP A 285 -36.88 14.95 -14.75
N LEU A 286 -35.95 14.59 -13.87
CA LEU A 286 -34.50 14.69 -14.10
C LEU A 286 -34.01 13.61 -15.09
N ILE A 287 -34.59 12.40 -15.01
CA ILE A 287 -34.34 11.30 -15.95
C ILE A 287 -34.83 11.67 -17.37
N LYS A 288 -35.93 12.41 -17.45
CA LYS A 288 -36.56 12.85 -18.71
C LYS A 288 -35.75 13.88 -19.49
N ASN A 289 -34.82 14.58 -18.83
CA ASN A 289 -34.12 15.76 -19.38
C ASN A 289 -32.60 15.58 -19.57
N MET A 290 -32.04 14.36 -19.43
CA MET A 290 -30.62 14.14 -19.72
C MET A 290 -30.31 14.21 -21.24
N PRO A 291 -29.26 14.93 -21.67
CA PRO A 291 -28.90 15.00 -23.07
C PRO A 291 -28.32 13.66 -23.55
N ASN A 292 -29.00 13.08 -24.54
CA ASN A 292 -28.64 11.95 -25.42
C ASN A 292 -27.70 10.87 -24.83
N MET A 293 -28.33 9.84 -24.25
CA MET A 293 -27.71 8.61 -23.73
C MET A 293 -26.86 7.82 -24.75
N THR A 294 -26.96 8.15 -26.05
CA THR A 294 -26.19 7.52 -27.14
C THR A 294 -24.67 7.73 -27.00
N GLU A 295 -24.22 8.86 -26.43
CA GLU A 295 -22.79 9.06 -26.13
C GLU A 295 -22.36 8.31 -24.87
N MET A 296 -23.20 8.26 -23.83
CA MET A 296 -22.92 7.43 -22.65
C MET A 296 -22.80 5.94 -23.01
N ALA A 297 -23.69 5.41 -23.86
CA ALA A 297 -23.63 4.02 -24.33
C ALA A 297 -22.40 3.71 -25.19
N ARG A 298 -21.89 4.70 -25.95
CA ARG A 298 -20.63 4.58 -26.72
C ARG A 298 -19.40 4.57 -25.82
N ILE A 299 -19.51 5.24 -24.66
CA ILE A 299 -18.49 5.30 -23.65
C ILE A 299 -18.54 4.06 -22.75
N ILE A 300 -19.68 3.39 -22.51
CA ILE A 300 -19.79 2.21 -21.61
C ILE A 300 -18.76 1.09 -21.91
N PRO A 301 -18.53 0.62 -23.16
CA PRO A 301 -17.51 -0.39 -23.42
C PRO A 301 -16.07 0.12 -23.20
N ARG A 302 -15.83 1.42 -23.45
CA ARG A 302 -14.57 2.08 -23.13
C ARG A 302 -14.42 2.35 -21.64
N LEU A 303 -15.51 2.58 -20.92
CA LEU A 303 -15.60 2.65 -19.47
C LEU A 303 -15.43 1.27 -18.87
N VAL A 304 -15.84 0.17 -19.53
CA VAL A 304 -15.54 -1.20 -19.09
C VAL A 304 -14.08 -1.53 -19.33
N GLN A 305 -13.47 -1.12 -20.45
CA GLN A 305 -12.01 -1.21 -20.64
C GLN A 305 -11.23 -0.29 -19.70
N ILE A 306 -11.74 0.91 -19.43
CA ILE A 306 -11.22 1.82 -18.41
C ILE A 306 -11.49 1.25 -17.03
N ILE A 307 -12.59 0.53 -16.76
CA ILE A 307 -12.91 -0.15 -15.49
C ILE A 307 -12.11 -1.44 -15.36
N GLU A 308 -11.66 -2.09 -16.43
CA GLU A 308 -10.71 -3.20 -16.41
C GLU A 308 -9.28 -2.66 -16.19
N LEU A 309 -8.91 -1.54 -16.83
CA LEU A 309 -7.69 -0.79 -16.55
C LEU A 309 -7.70 -0.13 -15.16
N VAL A 310 -8.87 0.31 -14.68
CA VAL A 310 -9.15 0.88 -13.36
C VAL A 310 -9.51 -0.23 -12.37
N GLN A 311 -9.72 -1.49 -12.77
CA GLN A 311 -9.78 -2.64 -11.87
C GLN A 311 -8.35 -3.08 -11.59
N ASN A 312 -7.51 -3.14 -12.63
CA ASN A 312 -6.06 -3.23 -12.50
C ASN A 312 -5.43 -2.02 -11.79
N GLN A 313 -6.09 -0.85 -11.75
CA GLN A 313 -5.74 0.26 -10.86
C GLN A 313 -6.68 0.43 -9.64
N ARG A 314 -7.70 -0.42 -9.41
CA ARG A 314 -8.55 -0.39 -8.20
C ARG A 314 -7.77 -0.99 -7.05
N ASP A 315 -6.89 -1.94 -7.35
CA ASP A 315 -5.84 -2.39 -6.42
C ASP A 315 -4.95 -1.20 -5.96
N LEU A 316 -4.85 -0.14 -6.76
CA LEU A 316 -4.11 1.09 -6.42
C LEU A 316 -4.99 2.22 -5.82
N ILE A 317 -6.30 2.27 -6.10
CA ILE A 317 -7.21 3.35 -5.65
C ILE A 317 -8.02 2.95 -4.40
N GLN A 318 -8.18 1.66 -4.07
CA GLN A 318 -8.63 1.24 -2.74
C GLN A 318 -7.66 1.66 -1.61
N LEU A 319 -6.44 2.09 -1.97
CA LEU A 319 -5.42 2.59 -1.04
C LEU A 319 -5.63 4.07 -0.62
N SER A 320 -6.56 4.84 -1.21
CA SER A 320 -6.69 6.28 -0.90
C SER A 320 -8.00 6.71 -0.24
N MET A 321 -8.94 5.80 0.01
CA MET A 321 -10.14 6.09 0.81
C MET A 321 -10.50 4.91 1.71
N SER A 322 -9.80 4.78 2.84
CA SER A 322 -10.39 4.10 3.99
C SER A 322 -9.84 4.66 5.29
N SER A 323 -10.74 5.15 6.14
CA SER A 323 -10.52 5.10 7.56
C SER A 323 -10.38 3.64 7.99
N SER A 324 -9.21 3.28 8.53
CA SER A 324 -9.02 2.15 9.46
C SER A 324 -9.34 0.72 8.97
N ILE A 325 -8.91 0.30 7.77
CA ILE A 325 -8.90 -1.13 7.44
C ILE A 325 -7.72 -1.81 8.16
N LYS A 326 -8.03 -2.80 9.00
CA LYS A 326 -7.05 -3.68 9.65
C LYS A 326 -6.31 -4.51 8.58
N PRO A 327 -4.98 -4.39 8.42
CA PRO A 327 -4.25 -5.18 7.43
C PRO A 327 -4.39 -6.69 7.66
N ALA A 328 -4.47 -7.50 6.60
CA ALA A 328 -4.70 -8.94 6.72
C ALA A 328 -3.62 -9.67 7.55
N TRP A 329 -2.35 -9.23 7.45
CA TRP A 329 -1.22 -9.82 8.17
C TRP A 329 -1.36 -9.72 9.70
N CYS A 330 -1.98 -8.67 10.23
CA CYS A 330 -2.13 -8.49 11.67
C CYS A 330 -3.31 -9.28 12.29
N SER A 331 -4.04 -10.07 11.49
CA SER A 331 -5.16 -10.89 11.98
C SER A 331 -4.74 -11.96 12.99
N LYS A 332 -3.48 -12.44 12.91
CA LYS A 332 -2.94 -13.54 13.72
C LYS A 332 -1.86 -13.09 14.71
N LEU A 333 -1.76 -11.79 14.97
CA LEU A 333 -0.78 -11.22 15.91
C LEU A 333 -1.38 -10.96 17.30
N PRO A 334 -0.55 -10.97 18.37
CA PRO A 334 0.85 -11.39 18.37
C PRO A 334 0.98 -12.89 18.10
N ARG A 335 2.13 -13.30 17.55
CA ARG A 335 2.40 -14.72 17.23
C ARG A 335 2.27 -15.58 18.49
N SER A 336 1.81 -16.82 18.35
CA SER A 336 1.54 -17.73 19.49
C SER A 336 2.71 -17.89 20.46
N GLN A 337 3.95 -17.77 19.98
CA GLN A 337 5.19 -17.87 20.75
C GLN A 337 5.33 -16.79 21.83
N TYR A 338 4.70 -15.61 21.65
CA TYR A 338 4.67 -14.55 22.65
C TYR A 338 3.84 -14.91 23.89
N SER A 339 2.92 -15.88 23.79
CA SER A 339 2.12 -16.33 24.94
C SER A 339 2.96 -17.03 26.03
N LEU A 340 4.17 -17.47 25.67
CA LEU A 340 5.12 -18.10 26.59
C LEU A 340 6.00 -17.09 27.34
N LEU A 341 5.87 -15.80 27.04
CA LEU A 341 6.70 -14.73 27.59
C LEU A 341 5.90 -13.82 28.50
N ASP A 342 6.53 -13.36 29.58
CA ASP A 342 5.91 -12.41 30.49
C ASP A 342 5.83 -11.03 29.84
N ARG A 343 4.61 -10.54 29.59
CA ARG A 343 4.40 -9.19 29.07
C ARG A 343 4.62 -8.16 30.19
N VAL A 344 5.46 -7.17 29.91
CA VAL A 344 5.72 -6.03 30.80
C VAL A 344 4.75 -4.91 30.45
N SER A 345 4.00 -4.43 31.44
CA SER A 345 3.06 -3.32 31.25
C SER A 345 3.83 -2.01 31.13
N ILE A 346 3.65 -1.31 30.00
CA ILE A 346 4.24 0.00 29.74
C ILE A 346 3.12 0.93 29.26
N SER A 347 2.95 2.06 29.94
CA SER A 347 1.93 3.07 29.62
C SER A 347 2.46 4.26 28.83
N SER A 348 3.78 4.39 28.69
CA SER A 348 4.41 5.55 28.05
C SER A 348 4.27 5.59 26.53
N GLN A 349 4.10 4.42 25.88
CA GLN A 349 4.03 4.29 24.43
C GLN A 349 3.09 3.15 24.03
N GLN A 350 2.13 3.43 23.14
CA GLN A 350 1.17 2.41 22.66
C GLN A 350 1.71 1.58 21.50
N TRP A 351 2.72 2.09 20.78
CA TRP A 351 3.31 1.45 19.60
C TRP A 351 4.05 0.15 19.92
N PHE A 352 4.71 0.09 21.09
CA PHE A 352 5.52 -1.05 21.47
C PHE A 352 4.77 -2.03 22.39
N GLN A 353 5.11 -3.30 22.28
CA GLN A 353 4.83 -4.31 23.31
C GLN A 353 6.15 -4.83 23.86
N VAL A 354 6.28 -4.94 25.18
CA VAL A 354 7.52 -5.39 25.82
C VAL A 354 7.32 -6.72 26.50
N TYR A 355 8.24 -7.64 26.25
CA TYR A 355 8.24 -9.00 26.77
C TYR A 355 9.57 -9.33 27.43
N ARG A 356 9.52 -10.06 28.54
CA ARG A 356 10.71 -10.52 29.26
C ARG A 356 11.16 -11.88 28.71
N VAL A 357 12.36 -11.94 28.14
CA VAL A 357 12.96 -13.18 27.60
C VAL A 357 13.80 -13.90 28.66
N ARG A 358 14.48 -13.12 29.50
CA ARG A 358 15.21 -13.54 30.71
C ARG A 358 15.03 -12.46 31.78
N PRO A 359 15.35 -12.69 33.08
CA PRO A 359 15.14 -11.72 34.14
C PRO A 359 15.61 -10.28 33.83
N ASN A 360 16.74 -10.16 33.13
CA ASN A 360 17.35 -8.86 32.75
C ASN A 360 17.42 -8.64 31.22
N VAL A 361 16.64 -9.39 30.43
CA VAL A 361 16.63 -9.27 28.97
C VAL A 361 15.20 -9.09 28.48
N PHE A 362 14.95 -8.00 27.77
CA PHE A 362 13.64 -7.60 27.29
C PHE A 362 13.65 -7.51 25.76
N ALA A 363 12.60 -8.04 25.13
CA ALA A 363 12.27 -7.81 23.74
C ALA A 363 11.26 -6.65 23.67
N ILE A 364 11.55 -5.66 22.83
CA ILE A 364 10.73 -4.47 22.58
C ILE A 364 10.23 -4.59 21.14
N TYR A 365 8.97 -5.03 21.00
CA TYR A 365 8.36 -5.48 19.77
C TYR A 365 7.43 -4.41 19.18
N GLU A 366 7.47 -4.23 17.85
CA GLU A 366 6.60 -3.37 17.05
C GLU A 366 5.54 -4.19 16.29
N PRO A 367 4.41 -4.59 16.93
CA PRO A 367 3.40 -5.47 16.34
C PRO A 367 2.54 -4.83 15.24
N TYR A 368 2.68 -3.53 15.02
CA TYR A 368 1.80 -2.75 14.14
C TYR A 368 2.45 -2.37 12.81
N HIS A 369 3.60 -2.99 12.51
CA HIS A 369 4.23 -3.01 11.20
C HIS A 369 4.40 -4.44 10.72
N TRP A 370 4.31 -4.65 9.40
CA TRP A 370 4.30 -5.98 8.79
C TRP A 370 5.58 -6.79 9.02
N GLU A 371 6.73 -6.11 9.19
CA GLU A 371 8.01 -6.76 9.48
C GLU A 371 8.16 -7.19 10.94
N GLU A 372 7.26 -6.76 11.84
CA GLU A 372 7.27 -7.22 13.23
C GLU A 372 8.62 -7.00 13.94
N THR A 373 9.25 -5.85 13.73
CA THR A 373 10.61 -5.53 14.19
C THR A 373 10.75 -5.59 15.72
N ILE A 374 11.91 -6.04 16.18
CA ILE A 374 12.22 -6.29 17.59
C ILE A 374 13.58 -5.67 17.93
N SER A 375 13.58 -4.75 18.90
CA SER A 375 14.80 -4.29 19.57
C SER A 375 14.95 -4.98 20.92
N TYR A 376 16.15 -5.01 21.49
CA TYR A 376 16.41 -5.69 22.76
C TYR A 376 17.07 -4.80 23.81
N LEU A 377 16.66 -4.92 25.06
CA LEU A 377 17.30 -4.26 26.19
C LEU A 377 17.91 -5.31 27.12
N VAL A 378 19.21 -5.22 27.37
CA VAL A 378 19.96 -6.04 28.32
C VAL A 378 20.38 -5.17 29.50
N ILE A 379 19.83 -5.45 30.68
CA ILE A 379 20.15 -4.73 31.90
C ILE A 379 21.36 -5.37 32.56
N GLY A 380 22.41 -4.58 32.80
CA GLY A 380 23.57 -4.97 33.59
C GLY A 380 23.72 -4.16 34.86
N SER A 381 24.69 -4.52 35.70
CA SER A 381 24.93 -3.82 36.97
C SER A 381 25.70 -2.51 36.83
N LYS A 382 26.43 -2.33 35.71
CA LYS A 382 27.27 -1.15 35.40
C LYS A 382 26.74 -0.40 34.18
N HIS A 383 26.47 -1.14 33.12
CA HIS A 383 25.90 -0.63 31.88
C HIS A 383 24.65 -1.44 31.51
N SER A 384 23.63 -0.77 30.99
CA SER A 384 22.56 -1.40 30.22
C SER A 384 22.86 -1.21 28.73
N LEU A 385 22.56 -2.20 27.90
CA LEU A 385 22.75 -2.17 26.45
C LEU A 385 21.41 -2.27 25.73
N LEU A 386 21.09 -1.27 24.93
CA LEU A 386 20.04 -1.32 23.93
C LEU A 386 20.64 -1.86 22.62
N ILE A 387 20.00 -2.86 22.04
CA ILE A 387 20.36 -3.46 20.76
C ILE A 387 19.24 -3.11 19.78
N ASP A 388 19.58 -2.34 18.76
CA ASP A 388 18.67 -1.71 17.80
C ASP A 388 17.68 -0.72 18.43
N THR A 389 17.07 0.10 17.57
CA THR A 389 16.11 1.14 17.98
C THR A 389 14.79 1.09 17.23
N GLY A 390 14.61 0.05 16.43
CA GLY A 390 13.40 -0.16 15.66
C GLY A 390 13.20 0.91 14.60
N MET A 391 11.96 1.07 14.16
CA MET A 391 11.65 1.92 13.01
C MET A 391 11.62 3.41 13.35
N GLY A 392 11.57 3.79 14.63
CA GLY A 392 11.43 5.19 15.05
C GLY A 392 10.04 5.78 14.81
N ILE A 393 9.00 4.92 14.64
CA ILE A 393 7.60 5.35 14.66
C ILE A 393 7.19 5.72 16.08
N GLY A 394 7.38 4.79 17.02
CA GLY A 394 7.27 5.06 18.45
C GLY A 394 8.57 5.60 19.05
N ASN A 395 8.49 6.19 20.24
CA ASN A 395 9.66 6.69 20.98
C ASN A 395 10.25 5.61 21.92
N ILE A 396 11.22 4.84 21.45
CA ILE A 396 11.81 3.73 22.22
C ILE A 396 12.57 4.22 23.46
N GLN A 397 13.08 5.46 23.44
CA GLN A 397 13.77 6.05 24.59
C GLN A 397 12.84 6.17 25.80
N GLN A 398 11.56 6.51 25.61
CA GLN A 398 10.58 6.55 26.70
C GLN A 398 10.23 5.17 27.25
N VAL A 399 10.28 4.14 26.41
CA VAL A 399 10.06 2.74 26.82
C VAL A 399 11.16 2.30 27.77
N ILE A 400 12.42 2.43 27.34
CA ILE A 400 13.56 1.92 28.13
C ILE A 400 13.83 2.73 29.39
N GLN A 401 13.50 4.03 29.41
CA GLN A 401 13.65 4.85 30.62
C GLN A 401 12.83 4.32 31.80
N SER A 402 11.71 3.65 31.53
CA SER A 402 10.88 3.00 32.57
C SER A 402 11.45 1.66 33.06
N LEU A 403 12.37 1.05 32.31
CA LEU A 403 12.92 -0.29 32.58
C LEU A 403 14.32 -0.25 33.19
N ILE A 404 15.12 0.75 32.80
CA ILE A 404 16.53 0.86 33.20
C ILE A 404 16.64 1.41 34.63
N PRO A 405 17.40 0.75 35.53
CA PRO A 405 17.70 1.31 36.84
C PRO A 405 18.50 2.62 36.71
N SER A 406 18.15 3.63 37.50
CA SER A 406 18.80 4.96 37.49
C SER A 406 20.29 4.94 37.80
N THR A 407 20.79 3.85 38.38
CA THR A 407 22.20 3.63 38.73
C THR A 407 23.05 3.09 37.58
N THR A 408 22.43 2.72 36.45
CA THR A 408 23.13 2.11 35.31
C THR A 408 23.23 3.10 34.17
N SER A 409 24.38 3.13 33.48
CA SER A 409 24.54 3.96 32.28
C SER A 409 24.11 3.19 31.03
N LEU A 410 23.56 3.89 30.05
CA LEU A 410 23.05 3.29 28.81
C LEU A 410 24.09 3.36 27.69
N LYS A 411 24.29 2.23 27.00
CA LYS A 411 24.92 2.12 25.69
C LYS A 411 23.87 1.65 24.68
N MET A 412 24.03 2.01 23.41
CA MET A 412 23.19 1.50 22.32
C MET A 412 24.10 0.95 21.23
N ILE A 413 23.75 -0.18 20.63
CA ILE A 413 24.45 -0.77 19.49
C ILE A 413 23.44 -1.22 18.45
N ASN A 414 23.74 -1.07 17.17
CA ASN A 414 22.93 -1.65 16.11
C ASN A 414 23.49 -3.01 15.67
N THR A 415 22.61 -3.97 15.37
CA THR A 415 23.00 -5.22 14.70
C THR A 415 23.44 -4.95 13.27
N HIS A 416 22.80 -4.00 12.60
CA HIS A 416 23.15 -3.49 11.27
C HIS A 416 22.43 -2.15 11.03
N THR A 417 22.74 -1.47 9.92
CA THR A 417 22.19 -0.12 9.65
C THR A 417 21.05 -0.07 8.61
N HIS A 418 20.19 -1.08 8.54
CA HIS A 418 18.92 -0.93 7.84
C HIS A 418 17.95 -0.04 8.63
N HIS A 419 17.08 0.65 7.88
CA HIS A 419 16.23 1.75 8.36
C HIS A 419 15.28 1.34 9.49
N ASP A 420 14.82 0.10 9.47
CA ASP A 420 13.94 -0.49 10.48
C ASP A 420 14.65 -0.84 11.80
N HIS A 421 15.98 -0.73 11.86
CA HIS A 421 16.77 -0.96 13.09
C HIS A 421 17.37 0.33 13.69
N ILE A 422 17.41 1.41 12.92
CA ILE A 422 18.13 2.66 13.27
C ILE A 422 17.22 3.88 13.46
N GLY A 423 15.90 3.71 13.41
CA GLY A 423 14.94 4.81 13.33
C GLY A 423 15.01 5.80 14.50
N ASP A 424 15.34 5.33 15.69
CA ASP A 424 15.43 6.16 16.89
C ASP A 424 16.87 6.45 17.35
N ASN A 425 17.88 6.04 16.56
CA ASN A 425 19.30 6.23 16.87
C ASN A 425 19.66 7.68 17.24
N TRP A 426 19.07 8.66 16.56
CA TRP A 426 19.30 10.09 16.78
C TRP A 426 19.01 10.55 18.22
N ARG A 427 18.18 9.82 18.98
CA ARG A 427 17.89 10.10 20.40
C ARG A 427 19.00 9.68 21.35
N PHE A 428 19.98 8.91 20.89
CA PHE A 428 21.03 8.29 21.69
C PHE A 428 22.42 8.89 21.47
N SER A 429 22.48 10.14 21.02
CA SER A 429 23.74 10.86 20.82
C SER A 429 24.68 10.75 22.02
N GLY A 430 25.94 10.40 21.76
CA GLY A 430 26.98 10.19 22.77
C GLY A 430 27.04 8.78 23.36
N LYS A 431 26.14 7.87 22.97
CA LYS A 431 26.01 6.51 23.55
C LYS A 431 26.08 5.38 22.51
N ILE A 432 26.28 5.71 21.23
CA ILE A 432 26.12 4.78 20.12
C ILE A 432 27.42 4.04 19.82
N LEU A 433 27.33 2.71 19.83
CA LEU A 433 28.34 1.79 19.34
C LEU A 433 27.91 1.31 17.95
N GLY A 434 28.87 1.06 17.06
CA GLY A 434 28.57 0.56 15.73
C GLY A 434 29.78 -0.05 15.04
N VAL A 435 29.56 -0.68 13.91
CA VAL A 435 30.63 -1.23 13.07
C VAL A 435 31.17 -0.12 12.18
N ARG A 436 32.49 -0.13 11.92
CA ARG A 436 33.06 0.80 10.96
C ARG A 436 32.97 0.24 9.56
N SER A 437 32.13 0.83 8.71
CA SER A 437 32.01 0.48 7.30
C SER A 437 31.48 1.66 6.49
N ASP A 438 31.72 1.67 5.17
CA ASP A 438 31.14 2.67 4.26
C ASP A 438 29.61 2.65 4.30
N PHE A 439 29.01 1.48 4.48
CA PHE A 439 27.55 1.30 4.57
C PHE A 439 26.99 1.95 5.84
N THR A 440 27.62 1.71 6.99
CA THR A 440 27.27 2.35 8.26
C THR A 440 27.41 3.88 8.17
N GLU A 441 28.52 4.37 7.59
CA GLU A 441 28.76 5.82 7.44
C GLU A 441 27.77 6.47 6.47
N TYR A 442 27.31 5.76 5.44
CA TYR A 442 26.28 6.21 4.51
C TYR A 442 24.90 6.29 5.21
N ASN A 443 24.46 5.20 5.84
CA ASN A 443 23.14 5.13 6.48
C ASN A 443 23.01 6.06 7.70
N ALA A 444 24.12 6.33 8.41
CA ALA A 444 24.15 7.28 9.52
C ALA A 444 23.82 8.73 9.09
N GLN A 445 23.88 9.06 7.79
CA GLN A 445 23.46 10.36 7.27
C GLN A 445 21.94 10.53 7.25
N GLY A 446 21.19 9.45 7.44
CA GLY A 446 19.73 9.43 7.41
C GLY A 446 19.16 9.42 6.00
N THR A 447 17.87 9.08 5.90
CA THR A 447 17.17 8.88 4.63
C THR A 447 15.68 9.18 4.81
N ILE A 448 15.07 9.74 3.76
CA ILE A 448 13.62 9.95 3.68
C ILE A 448 12.98 8.83 2.87
N GLU A 449 13.58 8.47 1.72
CA GLU A 449 12.99 7.53 0.78
C GLU A 449 12.78 6.14 1.39
N GLU A 450 13.79 5.60 2.08
CA GLU A 450 13.69 4.26 2.69
C GLU A 450 12.68 4.24 3.83
N ALA A 451 12.71 5.25 4.71
CA ALA A 451 11.70 5.40 5.76
C ALA A 451 10.28 5.47 5.19
N GLN A 452 10.06 6.29 4.16
CA GLN A 452 8.73 6.41 3.55
C GLN A 452 8.27 5.11 2.87
N ASN A 453 9.19 4.26 2.40
CA ASN A 453 8.85 2.96 1.85
C ASN A 453 8.23 2.01 2.88
N GLU A 454 8.52 2.18 4.17
CA GLU A 454 7.94 1.38 5.28
C GLU A 454 6.52 1.81 5.65
N LEU A 455 6.07 2.98 5.18
CA LEU A 455 4.70 3.46 5.41
C LEU A 455 3.78 3.21 4.21
N LYS A 456 4.20 2.37 3.25
CA LYS A 456 3.35 2.02 2.11
C LYS A 456 2.02 1.44 2.60
N PRO A 457 0.90 1.75 1.93
CA PRO A 457 -0.39 1.32 2.44
C PRO A 457 -0.48 -0.21 2.45
N GLY A 458 -0.97 -0.74 3.58
CA GLY A 458 -0.94 -2.17 3.90
C GLY A 458 0.27 -2.61 4.74
N MET A 459 1.31 -1.80 4.94
CA MET A 459 2.49 -2.14 5.75
C MET A 459 2.31 -1.85 7.25
N ILE A 460 1.50 -0.84 7.58
CA ILE A 460 1.24 -0.39 8.95
C ILE A 460 -0.22 -0.57 9.33
N TRP A 461 -0.48 -0.80 10.63
CA TRP A 461 -1.82 -0.68 11.19
C TRP A 461 -2.03 0.72 11.77
N GLU A 462 -2.53 1.64 10.93
CA GLU A 462 -2.65 3.08 11.22
C GLU A 462 -3.36 3.42 12.54
N LYS A 463 -4.29 2.57 12.98
CA LYS A 463 -5.02 2.72 14.26
C LYS A 463 -4.10 2.91 15.47
N TYR A 464 -2.92 2.31 15.45
CA TYR A 464 -1.99 2.29 16.58
C TYR A 464 -0.82 3.25 16.45
N LEU A 465 -0.79 4.09 15.40
CA LEU A 465 0.24 5.12 15.26
C LEU A 465 0.23 6.04 16.49
N PRO A 466 1.40 6.41 17.04
CA PRO A 466 1.48 7.39 18.12
C PRO A 466 0.83 8.72 17.73
N GLU A 467 0.17 9.38 18.68
CA GLU A 467 -0.48 10.67 18.43
C GLU A 467 0.49 11.77 17.97
N ASP A 468 1.76 11.68 18.39
CA ASP A 468 2.84 12.61 18.03
C ASP A 468 3.60 12.20 16.75
N PHE A 469 3.21 11.09 16.11
CA PHE A 469 3.81 10.63 14.86
C PHE A 469 3.10 11.24 13.64
N ASN A 470 3.84 11.96 12.80
CA ASN A 470 3.37 12.43 11.50
C ASN A 470 3.97 11.59 10.35
N PRO A 471 3.19 10.73 9.67
CA PRO A 471 3.66 9.90 8.55
C PRO A 471 4.38 10.70 7.45
N LYS A 472 3.93 11.94 7.18
CA LYS A 472 4.49 12.78 6.13
C LYS A 472 5.92 13.27 6.42
N ASP A 473 6.28 13.34 7.70
CA ASP A 473 7.59 13.81 8.15
C ASP A 473 8.55 12.67 8.52
N TYR A 474 8.07 11.42 8.42
CA TYR A 474 8.82 10.23 8.79
C TYR A 474 10.08 10.10 7.94
N ARG A 475 11.20 9.93 8.64
CA ARG A 475 12.54 9.83 8.08
C ARG A 475 13.45 9.18 9.11
N ILE A 476 14.48 8.49 8.63
CA ILE A 476 15.64 8.18 9.46
C ILE A 476 16.42 9.48 9.64
N ARG A 477 16.56 9.92 10.88
CA ARG A 477 17.31 11.15 11.20
C ARG A 477 18.81 10.84 11.28
N PRO A 478 19.68 11.79 10.89
CA PRO A 478 21.12 11.60 11.01
C PRO A 478 21.54 11.31 12.46
N PHE A 479 22.51 10.43 12.62
CA PHE A 479 23.12 10.10 13.91
C PHE A 479 24.64 9.92 13.76
N GLN A 480 25.34 9.76 14.88
CA GLN A 480 26.79 9.60 14.89
C GLN A 480 27.18 8.41 15.76
N ILE A 481 27.98 7.51 15.19
CA ILE A 481 28.64 6.45 15.95
C ILE A 481 29.72 7.07 16.85
N ASN A 482 29.65 6.80 18.16
CA ASN A 482 30.59 7.34 19.14
C ASN A 482 31.75 6.38 19.43
N THR A 483 31.53 5.08 19.29
CA THR A 483 32.57 4.07 19.51
C THR A 483 32.40 2.96 18.49
N TYR A 484 33.49 2.64 17.78
CA TYR A 484 33.48 1.54 16.83
C TYR A 484 33.82 0.22 17.51
N VAL A 485 33.11 -0.84 17.15
CA VAL A 485 33.38 -2.22 17.58
C VAL A 485 33.82 -3.08 16.39
N LYS A 486 34.46 -4.20 16.68
CA LYS A 486 34.91 -5.21 15.71
C LYS A 486 34.70 -6.63 16.27
N GLU A 487 35.00 -7.63 15.44
CA GLU A 487 35.04 -9.06 15.84
C GLU A 487 35.74 -9.23 17.20
N ASP A 488 35.14 -10.05 18.06
CA ASP A 488 35.64 -10.45 19.38
C ASP A 488 35.71 -9.35 20.45
N ASP A 489 35.35 -8.10 20.13
CA ASP A 489 35.19 -7.06 21.14
C ASP A 489 34.10 -7.48 22.16
N ARG A 490 34.30 -7.08 23.42
CA ARG A 490 33.40 -7.43 24.53
C ARG A 490 32.84 -6.18 25.20
N ILE A 491 31.52 -6.13 25.31
CA ILE A 491 30.81 -5.08 26.03
C ILE A 491 30.55 -5.58 27.45
N ASP A 492 31.36 -5.09 28.41
CA ASP A 492 31.17 -5.32 29.84
C ASP A 492 29.92 -4.59 30.35
N LEU A 493 28.96 -5.34 30.88
CA LEU A 493 27.74 -4.82 31.52
C LEU A 493 27.82 -4.87 33.06
N GLY A 494 28.92 -5.38 33.63
CA GLY A 494 29.17 -5.54 35.06
C GLY A 494 28.83 -6.93 35.60
N GLN A 495 29.35 -7.27 36.79
CA GLN A 495 29.16 -8.57 37.47
C GLN A 495 29.42 -9.80 36.57
N GLY A 496 30.49 -9.72 35.76
CA GLY A 496 30.91 -10.79 34.86
C GLY A 496 29.93 -11.07 33.72
N GLN A 497 28.98 -10.17 33.44
CA GLN A 497 28.15 -10.23 32.25
C GLN A 497 28.81 -9.43 31.12
N GLU A 498 29.27 -10.14 30.09
CA GLU A 498 29.89 -9.57 28.91
C GLU A 498 29.15 -10.03 27.66
N LEU A 499 28.99 -9.14 26.70
CA LEU A 499 28.41 -9.43 25.40
C LEU A 499 29.51 -9.37 24.34
N GLN A 500 29.77 -10.48 23.66
CA GLN A 500 30.79 -10.60 22.62
C GLN A 500 30.22 -10.24 21.24
N ILE A 501 30.93 -9.41 20.49
CA ILE A 501 30.60 -9.05 19.11
C ILE A 501 31.08 -10.14 18.15
N ILE A 502 30.20 -10.57 17.25
CA ILE A 502 30.49 -11.51 16.18
C ILE A 502 30.08 -10.88 14.86
N SER A 503 31.03 -10.62 13.98
CA SER A 503 30.79 -10.15 12.63
C SER A 503 30.08 -11.24 11.82
N THR A 504 28.92 -10.87 11.28
CA THR A 504 28.03 -11.72 10.50
C THR A 504 27.57 -11.01 9.22
N PRO A 505 28.49 -10.55 8.35
CA PRO A 505 28.15 -9.85 7.13
C PRO A 505 27.40 -10.76 6.15
N GLY A 506 26.67 -10.15 5.22
CA GLY A 506 26.05 -10.82 4.09
C GLY A 506 24.59 -10.48 3.90
N HIS A 507 23.82 -10.29 4.97
CA HIS A 507 22.51 -9.65 4.88
C HIS A 507 22.72 -8.16 4.52
N SER A 508 23.53 -7.49 5.35
CA SER A 508 24.22 -6.24 5.05
C SER A 508 25.74 -6.42 5.29
N PRO A 509 26.61 -5.55 4.74
CA PRO A 509 28.06 -5.64 4.96
C PRO A 509 28.49 -5.28 6.38
N ASP A 510 27.65 -4.57 7.16
CA ASP A 510 27.92 -4.15 8.53
C ASP A 510 27.21 -4.99 9.60
N SER A 511 26.55 -6.07 9.19
CA SER A 511 25.82 -6.97 10.08
C SER A 511 26.72 -7.63 11.14
N ILE A 512 26.26 -7.59 12.39
CA ILE A 512 26.84 -8.29 13.54
C ILE A 512 25.76 -9.08 14.30
N SER A 513 26.20 -10.16 14.92
CA SER A 513 25.49 -10.83 16.00
C SER A 513 26.18 -10.56 17.33
N ILE A 514 25.42 -10.62 18.42
CA ILE A 514 25.92 -10.33 19.77
C ILE A 514 25.65 -11.54 20.66
N LEU A 515 26.71 -12.13 21.22
CA LEU A 515 26.62 -13.33 22.04
C LEU A 515 26.66 -12.97 23.53
N ASN A 516 25.63 -13.39 24.26
CA ASN A 516 25.61 -13.40 25.72
C ASN A 516 25.72 -14.85 26.21
N GLU A 517 26.95 -15.32 26.42
CA GLU A 517 27.21 -16.72 26.85
C GLU A 517 26.62 -17.01 28.23
N LYS A 518 26.61 -16.02 29.14
CA LYS A 518 26.10 -16.17 30.52
C LYS A 518 24.62 -16.50 30.55
N GLU A 519 23.83 -15.80 29.73
CA GLU A 519 22.38 -16.03 29.59
C GLU A 519 22.04 -17.06 28.50
N ARG A 520 23.07 -17.55 27.78
CA ARG A 520 22.96 -18.48 26.64
C ARG A 520 22.05 -17.94 25.53
N LEU A 521 22.24 -16.67 25.16
CA LEU A 521 21.46 -15.97 24.13
C LEU A 521 22.36 -15.47 23.00
N LEU A 522 21.85 -15.50 21.77
CA LEU A 522 22.45 -14.85 20.61
C LEU A 522 21.48 -13.82 20.04
N PHE A 523 21.83 -12.53 20.07
CA PHE A 523 21.11 -11.50 19.32
C PHE A 523 21.61 -11.53 17.88
N ALA A 524 20.74 -11.92 16.96
CA ALA A 524 21.11 -12.27 15.60
C ALA A 524 20.87 -11.15 14.58
N GLY A 525 20.07 -10.13 14.93
CA GLY A 525 19.55 -9.18 13.95
C GLY A 525 18.87 -9.94 12.81
N ASP A 526 19.25 -9.59 11.58
CA ASP A 526 18.63 -10.13 10.36
C ASP A 526 19.40 -11.28 9.73
N VAL A 527 20.48 -11.75 10.38
CA VAL A 527 21.18 -12.94 9.89
C VAL A 527 20.28 -14.17 9.95
N PHE A 528 19.36 -14.26 10.91
CA PHE A 528 18.42 -15.38 11.00
C PHE A 528 17.17 -15.05 11.82
N TYR A 529 16.01 -15.35 11.27
CA TYR A 529 14.72 -15.35 11.96
C TYR A 529 13.74 -16.37 11.37
N GLN A 530 12.71 -16.74 12.14
CA GLN A 530 11.64 -17.61 11.65
C GLN A 530 10.66 -16.81 10.80
N GLY A 531 10.65 -17.05 9.49
CA GLY A 531 9.86 -16.34 8.51
C GLY A 531 10.63 -16.23 7.18
N PRO A 532 10.15 -15.39 6.25
CA PRO A 532 10.86 -15.11 5.01
C PRO A 532 12.03 -14.17 5.25
N ILE A 533 13.26 -14.70 5.22
CA ILE A 533 14.49 -13.92 5.36
C ILE A 533 14.81 -13.25 4.02
N LEU A 534 14.83 -11.93 4.01
CA LEU A 534 14.95 -11.12 2.80
C LEU A 534 16.43 -10.93 2.44
N LEU A 535 16.83 -11.46 1.28
CA LEU A 535 18.22 -11.48 0.76
C LEU A 535 18.26 -11.01 -0.71
N TYR A 536 17.55 -9.92 -0.98
CA TYR A 536 17.42 -9.33 -2.31
C TYR A 536 17.87 -7.87 -2.40
N ARG A 537 18.40 -7.28 -1.32
CA ARG A 537 18.87 -5.90 -1.32
C ARG A 537 20.24 -5.81 -2.02
N PRO A 538 20.57 -4.70 -2.71
CA PRO A 538 21.81 -4.59 -3.51
C PRO A 538 23.11 -4.89 -2.75
N GLU A 539 23.14 -4.62 -1.46
CA GLU A 539 24.27 -4.82 -0.55
C GLU A 539 24.38 -6.26 -0.01
N THR A 540 23.40 -7.12 -0.28
CA THR A 540 23.42 -8.52 0.12
C THR A 540 24.56 -9.27 -0.56
N ASN A 541 25.33 -10.03 0.20
CA ASN A 541 26.36 -10.94 -0.28
C ASN A 541 26.10 -12.36 0.25
N LEU A 542 25.65 -13.25 -0.64
CA LEU A 542 25.26 -14.62 -0.29
C LEU A 542 26.44 -15.49 0.18
N GLN A 543 27.66 -15.23 -0.28
CA GLN A 543 28.84 -15.98 0.15
C GLN A 543 29.23 -15.60 1.57
N ASP A 544 29.26 -14.30 1.88
CA ASP A 544 29.50 -13.81 3.23
C ASP A 544 28.39 -14.26 4.18
N TYR A 545 27.14 -14.24 3.71
CA TYR A 545 25.98 -14.70 4.46
C TYR A 545 26.08 -16.19 4.84
N LEU A 546 26.49 -17.05 3.90
CA LEU A 546 26.74 -18.48 4.18
C LEU A 546 27.86 -18.65 5.22
N ILE A 547 28.98 -17.93 5.07
CA ILE A 547 30.10 -17.98 6.03
C ILE A 547 29.63 -17.55 7.42
N SER A 548 28.80 -16.52 7.51
CA SER A 548 28.20 -16.03 8.75
C SER A 548 27.30 -17.08 9.41
N LEU A 549 26.41 -17.72 8.65
CA LEU A 549 25.57 -18.81 9.16
C LEU A 549 26.40 -20.01 9.63
N GLU A 550 27.43 -20.41 8.88
CA GLU A 550 28.34 -21.49 9.28
C GLU A 550 29.13 -21.14 10.54
N LYS A 551 29.56 -19.88 10.68
CA LYS A 551 30.23 -19.37 11.89
C LYS A 551 29.31 -19.52 13.11
N LEU A 552 28.06 -19.05 13.01
CA LEU A 552 27.08 -19.15 14.10
C LEU A 552 26.71 -20.61 14.40
N ALA A 553 26.58 -21.46 13.38
CA ALA A 553 26.30 -22.89 13.57
C ALA A 553 27.41 -23.59 14.37
N LYS A 554 28.70 -23.25 14.13
CA LYS A 554 29.85 -23.82 14.86
C LYS A 554 29.86 -23.49 16.34
N ILE A 555 29.31 -22.34 16.74
CA ILE A 555 29.25 -21.91 18.13
C ILE A 555 27.87 -22.13 18.78
N SER A 556 26.97 -22.84 18.11
CA SER A 556 25.57 -23.05 18.56
C SER A 556 25.45 -23.69 19.93
N THR A 557 26.47 -24.38 20.45
CA THR A 557 26.48 -24.93 21.82
C THR A 557 26.58 -23.86 22.91
N LYS A 558 27.00 -22.64 22.57
CA LYS A 558 27.17 -21.51 23.50
C LYS A 558 25.85 -20.79 23.83
N PHE A 559 24.78 -21.02 23.08
CA PHE A 559 23.49 -20.38 23.28
C PHE A 559 22.33 -21.35 23.02
N ASP A 560 21.23 -21.17 23.75
CA ASP A 560 20.02 -21.98 23.59
C ASP A 560 18.99 -21.27 22.72
N LEU A 561 18.94 -19.94 22.82
CA LEU A 561 17.97 -19.11 22.11
C LEU A 561 18.66 -18.09 21.20
N VAL A 562 18.00 -17.85 20.07
CA VAL A 562 18.31 -16.84 19.07
C VAL A 562 17.24 -15.76 19.16
N LEU A 563 17.70 -14.52 19.26
CA LEU A 563 16.93 -13.30 19.43
C LEU A 563 17.06 -12.49 18.13
N PRO A 564 16.16 -12.70 17.16
CA PRO A 564 16.21 -12.06 15.85
C PRO A 564 15.75 -10.60 15.85
N GLY A 565 16.02 -9.87 14.77
CA GLY A 565 15.45 -8.55 14.51
C GLY A 565 13.94 -8.53 14.22
N HIS A 566 13.33 -9.68 13.90
CA HIS A 566 11.95 -9.75 13.44
C HIS A 566 11.16 -10.95 13.97
N ASN A 567 9.83 -10.85 13.89
CA ASN A 567 8.85 -11.89 14.14
C ASN A 567 8.78 -12.37 15.60
N ILE A 568 9.70 -13.23 16.06
CA ILE A 568 9.62 -13.89 17.38
C ILE A 568 10.94 -13.84 18.18
N PRO A 569 10.94 -13.46 19.47
CA PRO A 569 12.16 -13.18 20.22
C PRO A 569 12.77 -14.39 20.96
N ASN A 570 12.38 -15.63 20.62
CA ASN A 570 12.77 -16.85 21.35
C ASN A 570 12.94 -18.07 20.43
N VAL A 571 13.71 -17.90 19.36
CA VAL A 571 13.96 -18.94 18.36
C VAL A 571 14.96 -19.98 18.88
N GLU A 572 14.72 -21.27 18.66
CA GLU A 572 15.64 -22.33 19.11
C GLU A 572 16.96 -22.34 18.30
N SER A 573 18.10 -22.45 18.99
CA SER A 573 19.43 -22.41 18.37
C SER A 573 19.67 -23.48 17.30
N LYS A 574 18.98 -24.63 17.38
CA LYS A 574 19.06 -25.70 16.38
C LYS A 574 18.69 -25.25 14.97
N LEU A 575 17.85 -24.22 14.85
CA LEU A 575 17.41 -23.71 13.55
C LEU A 575 18.52 -22.96 12.81
N ILE A 576 19.52 -22.38 13.49
CA ILE A 576 20.70 -21.80 12.82
C ILE A 576 21.50 -22.87 12.08
N MET A 577 21.68 -24.05 12.68
CA MET A 577 22.38 -25.16 12.01
C MET A 577 21.60 -25.62 10.77
N LYS A 578 20.26 -25.69 10.87
CA LYS A 578 19.38 -26.00 9.74
C LYS A 578 19.49 -24.93 8.64
N ALA A 579 19.54 -23.65 9.02
CA ALA A 579 19.68 -22.53 8.11
C ALA A 579 21.02 -22.54 7.36
N ALA A 580 22.14 -22.80 8.05
CA ALA A 580 23.45 -22.91 7.42
C ALA A 580 23.47 -24.03 6.35
N LYS A 581 22.96 -25.22 6.69
CA LYS A 581 22.85 -26.34 5.75
C LYS A 581 21.93 -26.02 4.56
N ALA A 582 20.78 -25.40 4.84
CA ALA A 582 19.83 -24.97 3.81
C ALA A 582 20.47 -23.99 2.83
N MET A 583 21.15 -22.95 3.33
CA MET A 583 21.83 -21.97 2.50
C MET A 583 22.96 -22.61 1.67
N GLN A 584 23.69 -23.57 2.24
CA GLN A 584 24.70 -24.34 1.52
C GLN A 584 24.08 -25.15 0.35
N GLU A 585 22.91 -25.76 0.55
CA GLU A 585 22.21 -26.50 -0.51
C GLU A 585 21.70 -25.57 -1.63
N ILE A 586 21.21 -24.38 -1.29
CA ILE A 586 20.83 -23.33 -2.25
C ILE A 586 22.05 -22.90 -3.07
N MET A 587 23.17 -22.58 -2.40
CA MET A 587 24.41 -22.15 -3.03
C MET A 587 25.04 -23.21 -3.93
N ASN A 588 24.72 -24.48 -3.70
CA ASN A 588 25.12 -25.60 -4.56
C ASN A 588 24.18 -25.83 -5.76
N GLY A 589 23.10 -25.04 -5.89
CA GLY A 589 22.12 -25.17 -6.97
C GLY A 589 21.29 -26.45 -6.93
N LYS A 590 21.19 -27.10 -5.76
CA LYS A 590 20.48 -28.39 -5.59
C LYS A 590 18.97 -28.25 -5.42
N LEU A 591 18.50 -27.04 -5.13
CA LEU A 591 17.12 -26.77 -4.76
C LEU A 591 16.40 -25.94 -5.83
N ILE A 592 15.11 -26.20 -6.00
CA ILE A 592 14.24 -25.46 -6.91
C ILE A 592 13.41 -24.49 -6.08
N PRO A 593 13.52 -23.17 -6.31
CA PRO A 593 12.73 -22.19 -5.58
C PRO A 593 11.29 -22.14 -6.09
N LYS A 594 10.40 -21.61 -5.25
CA LYS A 594 9.13 -21.04 -5.70
C LYS A 594 9.35 -19.57 -6.03
N LYS A 595 8.51 -19.00 -6.89
CA LYS A 595 8.47 -17.55 -7.06
C LYS A 595 7.66 -16.92 -5.93
N THR A 596 8.09 -15.75 -5.47
CA THR A 596 7.27 -14.88 -4.62
C THR A 596 5.98 -14.50 -5.34
N ASP A 597 4.97 -14.03 -4.61
CA ASP A 597 3.65 -13.69 -5.16
C ASP A 597 3.71 -12.63 -6.27
N ASP A 598 4.68 -11.71 -6.18
CA ASP A 598 4.96 -10.69 -7.20
C ASP A 598 5.81 -11.21 -8.40
N GLY A 599 6.24 -12.48 -8.35
CA GLY A 599 7.08 -13.13 -9.36
C GLY A 599 8.55 -12.68 -9.37
N LYS A 600 8.93 -11.73 -8.51
CA LYS A 600 10.21 -11.01 -8.63
C LYS A 600 11.39 -11.83 -8.10
N TYR A 601 11.23 -12.47 -6.94
CA TYR A 601 12.31 -13.15 -6.23
C TYR A 601 12.08 -14.66 -6.17
N ASP A 602 13.15 -15.38 -5.83
CA ASP A 602 13.14 -16.82 -5.62
C ASP A 602 13.04 -17.11 -4.12
N GLU A 603 12.00 -17.82 -3.69
CA GLU A 603 11.79 -18.25 -2.30
C GLU A 603 12.12 -19.74 -2.12
N TYR A 604 13.02 -20.03 -1.18
CA TYR A 604 13.41 -21.38 -0.76
C TYR A 604 12.88 -21.64 0.65
N SER A 605 11.86 -22.49 0.79
CA SER A 605 11.18 -22.75 2.07
C SER A 605 11.65 -24.02 2.76
N PHE A 606 11.81 -23.96 4.09
CA PHE A 606 12.31 -25.06 4.93
C PHE A 606 11.39 -25.40 6.12
N GLY A 607 10.13 -24.94 6.06
CA GLY A 607 9.13 -25.14 7.11
C GLY A 607 9.00 -23.91 8.02
N GLU A 608 9.95 -23.73 8.94
CA GLU A 608 9.92 -22.66 9.94
C GLU A 608 10.48 -21.33 9.45
N PHE A 609 11.25 -21.34 8.37
CA PHE A 609 11.85 -20.18 7.72
C PHE A 609 11.96 -20.42 6.21
N SER A 610 12.16 -19.34 5.46
CA SER A 610 12.51 -19.36 4.05
C SER A 610 13.56 -18.30 3.73
N PHE A 611 14.27 -18.46 2.62
CA PHE A 611 15.16 -17.43 2.08
C PHE A 611 14.55 -16.86 0.80
N VAL A 612 14.36 -15.55 0.75
CA VAL A 612 13.85 -14.82 -0.42
C VAL A 612 15.03 -14.12 -1.08
N ILE A 613 15.49 -14.64 -2.22
CA ILE A 613 16.76 -14.27 -2.83
C ILE A 613 16.54 -13.65 -4.21
N ASP A 614 17.28 -12.58 -4.53
CA ASP A 614 17.39 -12.13 -5.92
C ASP A 614 18.23 -13.12 -6.73
N ARG A 615 17.61 -13.71 -7.76
CA ARG A 615 18.24 -14.73 -8.61
C ARG A 615 19.57 -14.27 -9.23
N SER A 616 19.74 -12.97 -9.50
CA SER A 616 20.98 -12.43 -10.04
C SER A 616 22.16 -12.61 -9.09
N PHE A 617 21.93 -12.59 -7.78
CA PHE A 617 22.97 -12.79 -6.76
C PHE A 617 23.45 -14.25 -6.73
N LEU A 618 22.54 -15.21 -6.90
CA LEU A 618 22.89 -16.63 -7.04
C LEU A 618 23.70 -16.88 -8.32
N LEU A 619 23.25 -16.34 -9.46
CA LEU A 619 23.94 -16.53 -10.73
C LEU A 619 25.35 -15.92 -10.74
N SER A 620 25.51 -14.72 -10.18
CA SER A 620 26.83 -14.08 -10.08
C SER A 620 27.79 -14.87 -9.19
N THR A 621 27.29 -15.43 -8.08
CA THR A 621 28.11 -16.24 -7.16
C THR A 621 28.51 -17.58 -7.79
N LEU A 622 27.57 -18.27 -8.45
CA LEU A 622 27.83 -19.54 -9.14
C LEU A 622 28.80 -19.39 -10.32
N ASN A 623 28.73 -18.28 -11.06
CA ASN A 623 29.63 -18.01 -12.19
C ASN A 623 31.06 -17.69 -11.73
N LYS A 624 31.24 -16.93 -10.64
CA LYS A 624 32.57 -16.69 -10.05
C LYS A 624 33.26 -17.99 -9.64
N ASN A 625 32.51 -18.95 -9.10
CA ASN A 625 33.06 -20.25 -8.71
C ASN A 625 33.46 -21.13 -9.90
N LYS A 626 32.97 -20.86 -11.12
CA LYS A 626 33.37 -21.59 -12.35
C LYS A 626 34.62 -21.02 -13.01
N GLU A 627 34.98 -19.75 -12.78
CA GLU A 627 36.19 -19.13 -13.33
C GLU A 627 37.46 -19.47 -12.51
N ILE A 628 37.32 -20.14 -11.36
CA ILE A 628 38.41 -20.51 -10.45
C ILE A 628 38.87 -21.97 -10.63
N PHE A 629 38.22 -22.76 -11.50
CA PHE A 629 38.57 -24.16 -11.79
C PHE A 629 39.14 -24.38 -13.19
#